data_AF-A0A8B8QAX3-F1
#
_entry.id   AF-A0A8B8QAX3-F1
#
_cell.length_a   1.000
_cell.length_b   1.000
_cell.length_c   1.000
_cell.angle_alpha   90.00
_cell.angle_beta   90.00
_cell.angle_gamma   90.00
#
_symmetry.space_group_name_H-M   'P 1'
#
loop_
_entity.id
_entity.type
_entity.pdbx_description
1 polymer ?
#
loop_
_entity_poly.entity_id
_entity_poly.type
_entity_poly.pdbx_seq_one_letter_code
_entity_poly.pdbx_strand_id
1 'polypeptide(L)'
;MEVVCPIDEKRAPEISALLRPPPPREIQDYFDRLLASRECCRLKVKQDGEHGKGVYADVEFKEGELLLRDQMLFGCQHPLNKIDCLVCSFCFRFIGTLELQIGRRLFFQDLGLSSSHGCDTGACSDVSNDHGASDSSDGDDIMDERSCDDSRGCASGSKRAKVPLPKEIVESLMNGEIVLPYSDKFSAPPVVPCAGGCQEAYYCSKACADADWNSFHSLLCTGEKSEAFSAKALLQFMQHANETNDIFILAAKAIAYTILRYRKSKANFLTSCKEDAARVMDKFHMPLLLEAWKPISVGHKRRWWECIALPEDVDPSDEAGFRMEIKELAFKSLQLLKAAIFDKECEPLFSLDIYGHIIGMFELNNLDLVVASPQEEAKKVSQPYLDALGDEYAVSCEGMHNFYWTDLIYQQTWLCF
;
A
#
# COMPACT_ATOMS: atom_id res chain seq x y z
N MET A 1 4.66 -2.75 30.41
CA MET A 1 5.65 -3.83 30.59
C MET A 1 6.43 -3.87 29.28
N GLU A 2 7.75 -3.88 29.29
CA GLU A 2 8.50 -3.75 28.03
C GLU A 2 8.19 -4.92 27.09
N VAL A 3 7.81 -4.62 25.85
CA VAL A 3 7.58 -5.65 24.83
C VAL A 3 8.92 -6.26 24.44
N VAL A 4 9.11 -7.52 24.80
CA VAL A 4 10.31 -8.30 24.47
C VAL A 4 9.92 -9.46 23.57
N CYS A 5 10.49 -9.47 22.36
CA CYS A 5 10.37 -10.60 21.44
C CYS A 5 11.46 -11.62 21.75
N PRO A 6 11.13 -12.90 22.05
CA PRO A 6 12.14 -13.91 22.38
C PRO A 6 13.14 -14.19 21.24
N ILE A 7 12.76 -13.92 19.99
CA ILE A 7 13.65 -14.09 18.83
C ILE A 7 14.75 -13.03 18.84
N ASP A 8 14.46 -11.81 19.31
CA ASP A 8 15.42 -10.70 19.33
C ASP A 8 16.64 -11.06 20.18
N GLU A 9 16.40 -11.68 21.35
CA GLU A 9 17.47 -12.16 22.23
C GLU A 9 18.17 -13.40 21.66
N LYS A 10 17.39 -14.40 21.21
CA LYS A 10 17.92 -15.70 20.74
C LYS A 10 18.77 -15.58 19.47
N ARG A 11 18.42 -14.66 18.58
CA ARG A 11 19.00 -14.50 17.23
C ARG A 11 19.69 -13.16 17.03
N ALA A 12 20.12 -12.51 18.13
CA ALA A 12 20.76 -11.20 18.09
C ALA A 12 21.92 -11.10 17.07
N PRO A 13 22.83 -12.10 16.93
CA PRO A 13 23.90 -12.02 15.94
C PRO A 13 23.40 -12.02 14.49
N GLU A 14 22.42 -12.88 14.16
CA GLU A 14 21.84 -12.96 12.82
C GLU A 14 21.04 -11.71 12.47
N ILE A 15 20.27 -11.18 13.43
CA ILE A 15 19.52 -9.93 13.29
C ILE A 15 20.47 -8.76 13.06
N SER A 16 21.54 -8.66 13.85
CA SER A 16 22.57 -7.64 13.68
C SER A 16 23.22 -7.70 12.30
N ALA A 17 23.47 -8.91 11.76
CA ALA A 17 24.03 -9.07 10.43
C ALA A 17 23.06 -8.61 9.32
N LEU A 18 21.76 -8.89 9.45
CA LEU A 18 20.72 -8.48 8.49
C LEU A 18 20.48 -6.97 8.50
N LEU A 19 20.53 -6.33 9.68
CA LEU A 19 20.30 -4.89 9.83
C LEU A 19 21.54 -4.04 9.55
N ARG A 20 22.74 -4.65 9.53
CA ARG A 20 23.97 -3.93 9.21
C ARG A 20 23.89 -3.30 7.82
N PRO A 21 24.11 -1.98 7.69
CA PRO A 21 24.18 -1.33 6.38
C PRO A 21 25.28 -1.97 5.53
N PRO A 22 25.01 -2.30 4.25
CA PRO A 22 26.05 -2.81 3.36
C PRO A 22 27.17 -1.77 3.16
N PRO A 23 28.42 -2.19 2.94
CA PRO A 23 29.51 -1.28 2.60
C PRO A 23 29.18 -0.43 1.35
N PRO A 24 29.65 0.83 1.27
CA PRO A 24 29.35 1.72 0.14
C PRO A 24 29.62 1.10 -1.25
N ARG A 25 30.70 0.32 -1.37
CA ARG A 25 31.03 -0.39 -2.61
C ARG A 25 29.95 -1.42 -2.99
N GLU A 26 29.44 -2.18 -2.04
CA GLU A 26 28.39 -3.17 -2.30
C GLU A 26 27.06 -2.51 -2.66
N ILE A 27 26.77 -1.34 -2.07
CA ILE A 27 25.62 -0.51 -2.44
C ILE A 27 25.75 -0.05 -3.90
N GLN A 28 26.94 0.45 -4.29
CA GLN A 28 27.21 0.85 -5.67
C GLN A 28 27.05 -0.34 -6.64
N ASP A 29 27.69 -1.48 -6.35
CA ASP A 29 27.59 -2.70 -7.15
C ASP A 29 26.15 -3.23 -7.25
N TYR A 30 25.31 -2.97 -6.25
CA TYR A 30 23.89 -3.31 -6.29
C TYR A 30 23.14 -2.42 -7.29
N PHE A 31 23.27 -1.10 -7.18
CA PHE A 31 22.57 -0.16 -8.06
C PHE A 31 23.06 -0.22 -9.50
N ASP A 32 24.36 -0.41 -9.73
CA ASP A 32 24.90 -0.58 -11.09
C ASP A 32 24.30 -1.81 -11.78
N ARG A 33 24.17 -2.93 -11.05
CA ARG A 33 23.50 -4.14 -11.56
C ARG A 33 22.01 -3.93 -11.77
N LEU A 34 21.33 -3.22 -10.87
CA LEU A 34 19.91 -2.92 -10.99
C LEU A 34 19.66 -2.09 -12.24
N LEU A 35 20.38 -0.97 -12.41
CA LEU A 35 20.28 -0.08 -13.57
C LEU A 35 20.59 -0.83 -14.89
N ALA A 36 21.63 -1.66 -14.90
CA ALA A 36 21.94 -2.50 -16.05
C ALA A 36 20.79 -3.47 -16.40
N SER A 37 20.13 -4.06 -15.40
CA SER A 37 19.00 -4.98 -15.62
C SER A 37 17.72 -4.29 -16.11
N ARG A 38 17.62 -2.97 -15.93
CA ARG A 38 16.49 -2.14 -16.38
C ARG A 38 16.76 -1.42 -17.70
N GLU A 39 17.88 -1.71 -18.35
CA GLU A 39 18.36 -1.00 -19.55
C GLU A 39 18.52 0.52 -19.31
N CYS A 40 18.69 0.93 -18.05
CA CYS A 40 18.84 2.33 -17.66
C CYS A 40 20.33 2.67 -17.49
N CYS A 41 21.08 2.71 -18.60
CA CYS A 41 22.52 3.01 -18.59
C CYS A 41 22.85 4.51 -18.51
N ARG A 42 21.83 5.38 -18.46
CA ARG A 42 21.95 6.85 -18.54
C ARG A 42 21.91 7.53 -17.17
N LEU A 43 21.70 6.77 -16.11
CA LEU A 43 21.66 7.24 -14.73
C LEU A 43 22.74 6.53 -13.91
N LYS A 44 23.18 7.17 -12.83
CA LYS A 44 24.07 6.60 -11.82
C LYS A 44 23.56 6.95 -10.43
N VAL A 45 23.54 5.97 -9.54
CA VAL A 45 23.37 6.24 -8.11
C VAL A 45 24.74 6.56 -7.52
N LYS A 46 24.84 7.63 -6.75
CA LYS A 46 26.06 7.97 -6.00
C LYS A 46 25.70 8.32 -4.57
N GLN A 47 26.63 8.05 -3.66
CA GLN A 47 26.52 8.50 -2.27
C GLN A 47 27.19 9.87 -2.13
N ASP A 48 26.42 10.82 -1.62
CA ASP A 48 26.84 12.15 -1.22
C ASP A 48 26.85 12.24 0.32
N GLY A 49 27.91 12.83 0.88
CA GLY A 49 28.12 12.88 2.33
C GLY A 49 27.09 13.75 3.05
N GLU A 50 26.51 14.74 2.37
CA GLU A 50 25.53 15.67 2.94
C GLU A 50 24.09 15.19 2.80
N HIS A 51 23.73 14.63 1.63
CA HIS A 51 22.34 14.32 1.28
C HIS A 51 22.02 12.82 1.20
N GLY A 52 22.98 11.95 1.54
CA GLY A 52 22.79 10.50 1.47
C GLY A 52 22.95 9.97 0.04
N LYS A 53 21.98 9.23 -0.49
CA LYS A 53 22.06 8.68 -1.86
C LYS A 53 21.34 9.61 -2.83
N GLY A 54 21.95 9.86 -3.98
CA GLY A 54 21.35 10.64 -5.06
C GLY A 54 21.41 9.91 -6.40
N VAL A 55 20.47 10.24 -7.29
CA VAL A 55 20.46 9.80 -8.69
C VAL A 55 21.02 10.92 -9.55
N TYR A 56 21.99 10.59 -10.40
CA TYR A 56 22.71 11.52 -11.23
C TYR A 56 22.59 11.11 -12.70
N ALA A 57 22.39 12.09 -13.57
CA ALA A 57 22.50 11.87 -15.00
C ALA A 57 23.95 11.50 -15.37
N ASP A 58 24.12 10.47 -16.20
CA ASP A 58 25.41 10.11 -16.80
C ASP A 58 25.58 10.68 -18.21
N VAL A 59 24.48 11.18 -18.79
CA VAL A 59 24.41 11.83 -20.10
C VAL A 59 23.41 12.99 -20.07
N GLU A 60 23.43 13.85 -21.08
CA GLU A 60 22.42 14.89 -21.23
C GLU A 60 21.04 14.31 -21.60
N PHE A 61 19.98 14.95 -21.10
CA PHE A 61 18.59 14.62 -21.40
C PHE A 61 17.90 15.81 -22.06
N LYS A 62 16.94 15.54 -22.94
CA LYS A 62 16.08 16.56 -23.52
C LYS A 62 14.78 16.70 -22.72
N GLU A 63 14.15 17.87 -22.80
CA GLU A 63 12.82 18.07 -22.23
C GLU A 63 11.81 17.06 -22.80
N GLY A 64 10.98 16.49 -21.91
CA GLY A 64 10.00 15.45 -22.26
C GLY A 64 10.58 14.04 -22.43
N GLU A 65 11.89 13.85 -22.26
CA GLU A 65 12.51 12.53 -22.34
C GLU A 65 12.23 11.70 -21.08
N LEU A 66 11.83 10.44 -21.28
CA LEU A 66 11.65 9.48 -20.18
C LEU A 66 13.01 9.18 -19.54
N LEU A 67 13.20 9.65 -18.30
CA LEU A 67 14.42 9.42 -17.54
C LEU A 67 14.54 7.98 -17.06
N LEU A 68 13.44 7.45 -16.53
CA LEU A 68 13.42 6.14 -15.92
C LEU A 68 12.02 5.52 -15.94
N ARG A 69 12.00 4.21 -16.10
CA ARG A 69 10.85 3.36 -15.85
C ARG A 69 11.33 2.17 -15.04
N ASP A 70 10.82 2.05 -13.83
CA ASP A 70 11.17 0.92 -12.96
C ASP A 70 9.93 0.06 -12.65
N GLN A 71 10.20 -1.14 -12.18
CA GLN A 71 9.20 -2.04 -11.64
C GLN A 71 9.28 -2.00 -10.13
N MET A 72 8.15 -1.67 -9.50
CA MET A 72 7.99 -1.65 -8.06
C MET A 72 8.39 -3.00 -7.43
N LEU A 73 9.18 -2.93 -6.36
CA LEU A 73 9.58 -4.11 -5.61
C LEU A 73 8.46 -4.62 -4.69
N PHE A 74 7.79 -3.73 -3.98
CA PHE A 74 6.64 -4.04 -3.12
C PHE A 74 5.52 -3.03 -3.33
N GLY A 75 4.29 -3.49 -3.41
CA GLY A 75 3.16 -2.58 -3.33
C GLY A 75 1.90 -3.33 -3.01
N CYS A 76 0.92 -2.61 -2.47
CA CYS A 76 -0.42 -3.10 -2.25
C CYS A 76 -1.39 -2.04 -2.69
N GLN A 77 -2.58 -2.46 -3.10
CA GLN A 77 -3.66 -1.53 -3.30
C GLN A 77 -4.28 -1.29 -1.93
N HIS A 78 -4.48 -0.02 -1.58
CA HIS A 78 -5.17 0.34 -0.34
C HIS A 78 -6.55 -0.36 -0.29
N PRO A 79 -6.97 -0.91 0.86
CA PRO A 79 -8.22 -1.67 0.95
C PRO A 79 -9.45 -0.91 0.47
N LEU A 80 -9.53 0.40 0.76
CA LEU A 80 -10.64 1.24 0.29
C LEU A 80 -10.65 1.37 -1.24
N ASN A 81 -9.48 1.49 -1.87
CA ASN A 81 -9.37 1.57 -3.32
C ASN A 81 -9.81 0.31 -4.06
N LYS A 82 -9.82 -0.87 -3.42
CA LYS A 82 -10.26 -2.12 -4.05
C LYS A 82 -11.76 -2.08 -4.42
N ILE A 83 -12.50 -1.19 -3.76
CA ILE A 83 -13.92 -0.94 -4.02
C ILE A 83 -14.10 -0.09 -5.28
N ASP A 84 -13.28 0.96 -5.42
CA ASP A 84 -13.41 1.94 -6.49
C ASP A 84 -12.71 1.53 -7.80
N CYS A 85 -11.61 0.79 -7.69
CA CYS A 85 -10.69 0.53 -8.78
C CYS A 85 -10.33 -0.97 -8.78
N LEU A 86 -10.73 -1.74 -9.81
CA LEU A 86 -10.25 -3.11 -10.01
C LEU A 86 -8.95 -3.11 -10.83
N VAL A 87 -7.84 -3.39 -10.17
CA VAL A 87 -6.50 -3.37 -10.80
C VAL A 87 -5.77 -4.70 -10.61
N CYS A 88 -4.73 -4.91 -11.41
CA CYS A 88 -3.83 -6.03 -11.22
C CYS A 88 -3.10 -5.92 -9.87
N SER A 89 -3.18 -6.96 -9.04
CA SER A 89 -2.56 -7.00 -7.71
C SER A 89 -1.03 -6.97 -7.69
N PHE A 90 -0.40 -7.15 -8.86
CA PHE A 90 1.06 -7.10 -9.04
C PHE A 90 1.55 -5.78 -9.66
N CYS A 91 0.91 -5.33 -10.75
CA CYS A 91 1.38 -4.17 -11.53
C CYS A 91 0.44 -2.96 -11.51
N PHE A 92 -0.69 -3.03 -10.80
CA PHE A 92 -1.65 -1.94 -10.57
C PHE A 92 -2.29 -1.33 -11.82
N ARG A 93 -2.09 -1.95 -12.98
CA ARG A 93 -2.84 -1.63 -14.20
C ARG A 93 -4.31 -2.01 -14.02
N PHE A 94 -5.24 -1.14 -14.43
CA PHE A 94 -6.66 -1.48 -14.55
C PHE A 94 -6.88 -2.75 -15.38
N ILE A 95 -7.82 -3.58 -14.95
CA ILE A 95 -8.17 -4.86 -15.59
C ILE A 95 -9.68 -5.00 -15.75
N GLY A 96 -10.12 -5.85 -16.67
CA GLY A 96 -11.54 -6.00 -16.99
C GLY A 96 -12.06 -4.88 -17.88
N THR A 97 -13.39 -4.79 -18.01
CA THR A 97 -14.02 -3.78 -18.88
C THR A 97 -14.40 -2.53 -18.10
N LEU A 98 -14.67 -1.43 -18.81
CA LEU A 98 -15.18 -0.20 -18.20
C LEU A 98 -16.48 -0.46 -17.41
N GLU A 99 -17.35 -1.31 -17.94
CA GLU A 99 -18.62 -1.68 -17.31
C GLU A 99 -18.40 -2.48 -16.05
N LEU A 100 -17.41 -3.38 -16.02
CA LEU A 100 -17.05 -4.10 -14.81
C LEU A 100 -16.55 -3.14 -13.72
N GLN A 101 -15.74 -2.14 -14.08
CA GLN A 101 -15.25 -1.13 -13.12
C GLN A 101 -16.42 -0.34 -12.52
N ILE A 102 -17.30 0.19 -13.36
CA ILE A 102 -18.45 0.99 -12.95
C ILE A 102 -19.45 0.14 -12.16
N GLY A 103 -19.79 -1.05 -12.65
CA GLY A 103 -20.72 -1.98 -12.01
C GLY A 103 -20.24 -2.40 -10.62
N ARG A 104 -18.96 -2.71 -10.46
CA ARG A 104 -18.37 -3.02 -9.14
C ARG A 104 -18.51 -1.86 -8.16
N ARG A 105 -18.16 -0.64 -8.60
CA ARG A 105 -18.25 0.55 -7.73
C ARG A 105 -19.69 0.80 -7.28
N LEU A 106 -20.65 0.75 -8.20
CA LEU A 106 -22.08 0.90 -7.89
C LEU A 106 -22.56 -0.19 -6.91
N PHE A 107 -22.18 -1.44 -7.15
CA PHE A 107 -22.55 -2.56 -6.29
C PHE A 107 -22.08 -2.38 -4.84
N PHE A 108 -20.85 -1.93 -4.63
CA PHE A 108 -20.32 -1.70 -3.29
C PHE A 108 -20.84 -0.40 -2.65
N GLN A 109 -21.17 0.62 -3.45
CA GLN A 109 -21.89 1.81 -2.98
C GLN A 109 -23.26 1.44 -2.39
N ASP A 110 -24.03 0.58 -3.08
CA ASP A 110 -25.35 0.12 -2.62
C ASP A 110 -25.27 -0.71 -1.33
N LEU A 111 -24.14 -1.38 -1.09
CA LEU A 111 -23.87 -2.11 0.15
C LEU A 111 -23.41 -1.20 1.30
N GLY A 112 -23.28 0.11 1.07
CA GLY A 112 -22.80 1.07 2.07
C GLY A 112 -21.30 0.98 2.36
N LEU A 113 -20.52 0.38 1.45
CA LEU A 113 -19.08 0.14 1.63
C LEU A 113 -18.20 1.21 0.98
N SER A 114 -18.76 2.14 0.20
CA SER A 114 -18.03 3.26 -0.39
C SER A 114 -18.00 4.45 0.57
N SER A 115 -16.80 4.92 0.91
CA SER A 115 -16.62 6.09 1.78
C SER A 115 -16.93 7.37 1.01
N SER A 116 -17.95 8.12 1.42
CA SER A 116 -17.97 9.55 1.17
C SER A 116 -16.81 10.15 1.95
N HIS A 117 -15.76 10.60 1.28
CA HIS A 117 -14.71 11.42 1.89
C HIS A 117 -15.33 12.76 2.35
N GLY A 118 -15.91 12.74 3.54
CA GLY A 118 -16.24 13.94 4.30
C GLY A 118 -15.00 14.33 5.09
N CYS A 119 -14.41 15.46 4.75
CA CYS A 119 -13.63 16.22 5.71
C CYS A 119 -14.56 16.55 6.89
N ASP A 120 -14.45 15.80 7.99
CA ASP A 120 -15.07 16.17 9.25
C ASP A 120 -14.36 17.41 9.79
N THR A 121 -14.77 18.56 9.26
CA THR A 121 -14.61 19.83 9.97
C THR A 121 -15.71 19.84 11.02
N GLY A 122 -15.31 19.83 12.29
CA GLY A 122 -16.15 19.53 13.44
C GLY A 122 -17.57 20.06 13.39
N ALA A 123 -18.54 19.15 13.55
CA ALA A 123 -19.87 19.47 14.01
C ALA A 123 -19.99 18.94 15.45
N CYS A 124 -19.98 19.87 16.39
CA CYS A 124 -20.35 19.63 17.77
C CYS A 124 -21.67 18.85 17.82
N SER A 125 -21.68 17.76 18.59
CA SER A 125 -22.89 17.05 18.93
C SER A 125 -23.78 17.95 19.79
N ASP A 126 -24.76 18.59 19.17
CA ASP A 126 -25.89 19.20 19.86
C ASP A 126 -26.64 18.08 20.59
N VAL A 127 -26.50 18.09 21.92
CA VAL A 127 -27.31 17.30 22.84
C VAL A 127 -28.71 17.89 22.83
N SER A 128 -29.62 17.27 22.09
CA SER A 128 -31.06 17.53 22.23
C SER A 128 -31.55 16.93 23.55
N ASN A 129 -31.57 17.75 24.60
CA ASN A 129 -32.32 17.51 25.83
C ASN A 129 -33.80 17.85 25.59
N ASP A 130 -34.65 16.86 25.82
CA ASP A 130 -36.10 16.95 25.71
C ASP A 130 -36.72 17.66 26.94
N HIS A 131 -37.88 18.24 26.72
CA HIS A 131 -38.51 19.36 27.40
C HIS A 131 -38.94 19.17 28.87
N GLY A 132 -39.02 20.31 29.59
CA GLY A 132 -39.67 20.40 30.89
C GLY A 132 -39.90 21.83 31.42
N ALA A 133 -40.98 22.46 30.94
CA ALA A 133 -41.88 23.38 31.66
C ALA A 133 -41.41 24.75 32.22
N SER A 134 -42.08 25.79 31.69
CA SER A 134 -42.72 26.93 32.39
C SER A 134 -41.97 28.22 32.73
N ASP A 135 -42.63 29.29 32.26
CA ASP A 135 -42.81 30.64 32.82
C ASP A 135 -41.72 31.73 32.73
N SER A 136 -42.10 32.74 31.93
CA SER A 136 -42.26 34.16 32.31
C SER A 136 -41.22 35.22 31.86
N SER A 137 -41.80 36.19 31.15
CA SER A 137 -41.57 37.66 31.05
C SER A 137 -40.28 38.26 30.49
N ASP A 138 -40.51 39.07 29.44
CA ASP A 138 -40.10 40.47 29.22
C ASP A 138 -38.62 40.87 29.22
N GLY A 139 -38.21 41.56 28.15
CA GLY A 139 -37.02 42.42 28.17
C GLY A 139 -36.43 42.72 26.81
N ASP A 140 -36.76 43.89 26.30
CA ASP A 140 -36.35 44.54 25.05
C ASP A 140 -34.82 44.67 24.78
N ASP A 141 -34.53 44.93 23.50
CA ASP A 141 -33.66 46.01 22.98
C ASP A 141 -32.30 45.71 22.28
N ILE A 142 -32.32 46.07 20.99
CA ILE A 142 -31.37 46.93 20.24
C ILE A 142 -30.15 46.29 19.55
N MET A 143 -30.35 46.09 18.23
CA MET A 143 -29.56 46.58 17.09
C MET A 143 -28.07 46.92 17.30
N ASP A 144 -27.21 46.29 16.49
CA ASP A 144 -26.17 47.06 15.80
C ASP A 144 -25.89 46.44 14.41
N GLU A 145 -26.40 47.12 13.38
CA GLU A 145 -26.06 46.87 11.97
C GLU A 145 -24.65 47.40 11.68
N ARG A 146 -23.76 46.52 11.19
CA ARG A 146 -22.66 46.93 10.31
C ARG A 146 -22.69 46.08 9.05
N SER A 147 -23.15 46.70 7.97
CA SER A 147 -23.11 46.17 6.61
C SER A 147 -21.88 46.71 5.85
N CYS A 148 -21.15 45.80 5.22
CA CYS A 148 -20.40 45.94 3.95
C CYS A 148 -19.67 44.60 3.74
N ASP A 149 -20.31 43.61 3.14
CA ASP A 149 -20.25 43.34 1.69
C ASP A 149 -18.81 43.38 1.15
N ASP A 150 -18.18 42.22 1.09
CA ASP A 150 -17.29 41.91 -0.02
C ASP A 150 -17.54 40.47 -0.48
N SER A 151 -18.37 40.41 -1.51
CA SER A 151 -18.78 39.25 -2.25
C SER A 151 -17.59 38.50 -2.87
N ARG A 152 -17.24 37.33 -2.34
CA ARG A 152 -16.73 36.19 -3.12
C ARG A 152 -17.36 34.91 -2.63
N GLY A 153 -18.56 34.64 -3.15
CA GLY A 153 -19.24 33.37 -2.97
C GLY A 153 -18.36 32.23 -3.48
N CYS A 154 -17.91 31.37 -2.56
CA CYS A 154 -17.58 30.00 -2.92
C CYS A 154 -18.88 29.37 -3.40
N ALA A 155 -18.93 28.99 -4.68
CA ALA A 155 -20.01 28.20 -5.23
C ALA A 155 -20.09 26.90 -4.42
N SER A 156 -21.01 26.86 -3.45
CA SER A 156 -21.45 25.63 -2.82
C SER A 156 -22.13 24.82 -3.91
N GLY A 157 -21.35 23.99 -4.61
CA GLY A 157 -21.87 23.06 -5.60
C GLY A 157 -22.95 22.23 -4.93
N SER A 158 -24.19 22.37 -5.41
CA SER A 158 -25.28 21.48 -5.02
C SER A 158 -24.84 20.05 -5.32
N LYS A 159 -24.60 19.24 -4.28
CA LYS A 159 -24.37 17.79 -4.43
C LYS A 159 -25.50 17.25 -5.30
N ARG A 160 -25.19 16.75 -6.50
CA ARG A 160 -26.23 16.10 -7.32
C ARG A 160 -26.80 14.93 -6.52
N ALA A 161 -28.13 14.83 -6.46
CA ALA A 161 -28.78 13.69 -5.84
C ALA A 161 -28.37 12.43 -6.60
N LYS A 162 -27.71 11.48 -5.92
CA LYS A 162 -27.38 10.16 -6.50
C LYS A 162 -28.70 9.48 -6.89
N VAL A 163 -28.86 9.16 -8.17
CA VAL A 163 -30.03 8.42 -8.65
C VAL A 163 -29.71 6.92 -8.57
N PRO A 164 -30.32 6.15 -7.67
CA PRO A 164 -30.03 4.73 -7.54
C PRO A 164 -30.47 3.98 -8.81
N LEU A 165 -29.59 3.12 -9.32
CA LEU A 165 -29.88 2.26 -10.46
C LEU A 165 -30.52 0.94 -9.98
N PRO A 166 -31.44 0.33 -10.75
CA PRO A 166 -31.94 -1.01 -10.46
C PRO A 166 -30.79 -2.03 -10.37
N LYS A 167 -30.90 -2.98 -9.43
CA LYS A 167 -29.87 -4.00 -9.19
C LYS A 167 -29.58 -4.83 -10.44
N GLU A 168 -30.61 -5.10 -11.24
CA GLU A 168 -30.49 -5.85 -12.50
C GLU A 168 -29.55 -5.13 -13.47
N ILE A 169 -29.56 -3.79 -13.50
CA ILE A 169 -28.67 -2.99 -14.37
C ILE A 169 -27.22 -3.09 -13.87
N VAL A 170 -27.01 -3.05 -12.55
CA VAL A 170 -25.67 -3.18 -11.94
C VAL A 170 -25.09 -4.58 -12.22
N GLU A 171 -25.90 -5.62 -12.08
CA GLU A 171 -25.50 -7.00 -12.41
C GLU A 171 -25.19 -7.17 -13.90
N SER A 172 -26.02 -6.61 -14.79
CA SER A 172 -25.77 -6.63 -16.24
C SER A 172 -24.50 -5.89 -16.64
N LEU A 173 -24.11 -4.81 -15.94
CA LEU A 173 -22.81 -4.16 -16.13
C LEU A 173 -21.65 -5.07 -15.73
N MET A 174 -21.74 -5.73 -14.58
CA MET A 174 -20.68 -6.62 -14.07
C MET A 174 -20.50 -7.88 -14.92
N ASN A 175 -21.58 -8.39 -15.51
CA ASN A 175 -21.57 -9.58 -16.35
C ASN A 175 -21.25 -9.27 -17.82
N GLY A 176 -21.14 -8.00 -18.20
CA GLY A 176 -20.84 -7.56 -19.57
C GLY A 176 -22.02 -7.69 -20.54
N GLU A 177 -23.26 -7.74 -20.03
CA GLU A 177 -24.48 -7.76 -20.85
C GLU A 177 -24.81 -6.37 -21.41
N ILE A 178 -24.40 -5.33 -20.69
CA ILE A 178 -24.46 -3.93 -21.12
C ILE A 178 -23.07 -3.51 -21.58
N VAL A 179 -23.00 -2.85 -22.74
CA VAL A 179 -21.79 -2.20 -23.24
C VAL A 179 -22.02 -0.70 -23.24
N LEU A 180 -21.15 0.03 -22.54
CA LEU A 180 -21.22 1.47 -22.47
C LEU A 180 -20.65 2.12 -23.75
N PRO A 181 -21.10 3.35 -24.08
CA PRO A 181 -20.50 4.12 -25.17
C PRO A 181 -19.01 4.33 -24.92
N TYR A 182 -18.21 4.25 -25.97
CA TYR A 182 -16.75 4.45 -25.95
C TYR A 182 -15.94 3.38 -25.20
N SER A 183 -16.53 2.25 -24.83
CA SER A 183 -15.78 1.14 -24.22
C SER A 183 -14.66 0.62 -25.11
N ASP A 184 -14.76 0.79 -26.43
CA ASP A 184 -13.70 0.51 -27.40
C ASP A 184 -12.45 1.40 -27.23
N LYS A 185 -12.62 2.62 -26.70
CA LYS A 185 -11.50 3.52 -26.37
C LYS A 185 -10.76 3.10 -25.10
N PHE A 186 -11.37 2.27 -24.24
CA PHE A 186 -10.81 1.82 -22.97
C PHE A 186 -10.50 0.32 -23.02
N SER A 187 -9.45 -0.03 -23.76
CA SER A 187 -8.96 -1.41 -23.83
C SER A 187 -8.08 -1.77 -22.62
N ALA A 188 -8.68 -2.38 -21.60
CA ALA A 188 -7.96 -2.94 -20.46
C ALA A 188 -7.73 -4.47 -20.62
N PRO A 189 -6.66 -5.03 -20.02
CA PRO A 189 -6.38 -6.45 -20.07
C PRO A 189 -7.48 -7.29 -19.41
N PRO A 190 -7.62 -8.59 -19.78
CA PRO A 190 -8.57 -9.48 -19.15
C PRO A 190 -8.27 -9.71 -17.66
N VAL A 191 -9.30 -10.13 -16.91
CA VAL A 191 -9.18 -10.48 -15.50
C VAL A 191 -8.72 -11.93 -15.35
N VAL A 192 -7.51 -12.13 -14.83
CA VAL A 192 -6.98 -13.45 -14.47
C VAL A 192 -7.10 -13.63 -12.96
N PRO A 193 -7.83 -14.65 -12.45
CA PRO A 193 -7.95 -14.88 -11.02
C PRO A 193 -6.66 -15.46 -10.42
N CYS A 194 -6.52 -15.35 -9.10
CA CYS A 194 -5.43 -15.98 -8.38
C CYS A 194 -5.40 -17.50 -8.55
N ALA A 195 -4.23 -18.05 -8.87
CA ALA A 195 -3.99 -19.49 -8.97
C ALA A 195 -4.25 -20.22 -7.64
N GLY A 196 -4.05 -19.51 -6.52
CA GLY A 196 -4.32 -19.96 -5.16
C GLY A 196 -5.80 -20.04 -4.78
N GLY A 197 -6.69 -19.41 -5.58
CA GLY A 197 -8.13 -19.40 -5.34
C GLY A 197 -8.63 -18.37 -4.31
N CYS A 198 -7.80 -17.40 -3.91
CA CYS A 198 -8.30 -16.28 -3.12
C CYS A 198 -9.22 -15.40 -3.99
N GLN A 199 -10.25 -14.82 -3.37
CA GLN A 199 -11.23 -13.95 -4.06
C GLN A 199 -10.85 -12.47 -4.02
N GLU A 200 -9.61 -12.17 -3.64
CA GLU A 200 -9.14 -10.78 -3.49
C GLU A 200 -8.14 -10.37 -4.57
N ALA A 201 -7.31 -11.30 -5.06
CA ALA A 201 -6.22 -10.98 -5.96
C ALA A 201 -6.56 -11.35 -7.41
N TYR A 202 -6.40 -10.37 -8.29
CA TYR A 202 -6.69 -10.47 -9.72
C TYR A 202 -5.53 -9.87 -10.52
N TYR A 203 -5.31 -10.36 -11.74
CA TYR A 203 -4.13 -10.04 -12.53
C TYR A 203 -4.47 -9.71 -13.98
N CYS A 204 -3.63 -8.88 -14.60
CA CYS A 204 -3.80 -8.53 -16.02
C CYS A 204 -3.29 -9.62 -16.98
N SER A 205 -2.58 -10.62 -16.46
CA SER A 205 -1.99 -11.71 -17.24
C SER A 205 -1.54 -12.86 -16.35
N LYS A 206 -1.34 -14.03 -16.95
CA LYS A 206 -0.71 -15.19 -16.30
C LYS A 206 0.71 -14.87 -15.81
N ALA A 207 1.46 -14.09 -16.58
CA ALA A 207 2.81 -13.66 -16.20
C ALA A 207 2.82 -12.83 -14.90
N CYS A 208 1.86 -11.89 -14.74
CA CYS A 208 1.72 -11.14 -13.49
C CYS A 208 1.28 -12.02 -12.34
N ALA A 209 0.32 -12.93 -12.56
CA ALA A 209 -0.12 -13.88 -11.53
C ALA A 209 1.04 -14.78 -11.05
N ASP A 210 1.84 -15.31 -11.97
CA ASP A 210 2.99 -16.16 -11.65
C ASP A 210 4.12 -15.35 -11.00
N ALA A 211 4.36 -14.10 -11.43
CA ALA A 211 5.34 -13.23 -10.82
C ALA A 211 4.97 -12.90 -9.36
N ASP A 212 3.71 -12.56 -9.09
CA ASP A 212 3.18 -12.30 -7.75
C ASP A 212 3.29 -13.54 -6.85
N TRP A 213 2.84 -14.69 -7.37
CA TRP A 213 2.89 -15.98 -6.68
C TRP A 213 4.31 -16.33 -6.24
N ASN A 214 5.26 -16.25 -7.17
CA ASN A 214 6.65 -16.60 -6.91
C ASN A 214 7.41 -15.56 -6.06
N SER A 215 6.89 -14.33 -5.97
CA SER A 215 7.55 -13.24 -5.25
C SER A 215 7.07 -13.12 -3.81
N PHE A 216 5.80 -13.33 -3.51
CA PHE A 216 5.27 -13.23 -2.14
C PHE A 216 3.90 -13.87 -1.95
N HIS A 217 3.05 -13.89 -2.98
CA HIS A 217 1.63 -14.20 -2.79
C HIS A 217 1.37 -15.66 -2.43
N SER A 218 2.26 -16.61 -2.78
CA SER A 218 2.07 -18.01 -2.37
C SER A 218 1.93 -18.17 -0.85
N LEU A 219 2.71 -17.40 -0.07
CA LEU A 219 2.67 -17.38 1.39
C LEU A 219 1.57 -16.49 1.97
N LEU A 220 1.09 -15.51 1.21
CA LEU A 220 0.11 -14.51 1.67
C LEU A 220 -1.27 -14.69 1.02
N CYS A 221 -1.49 -15.83 0.36
CA CYS A 221 -2.76 -16.17 -0.24
C CYS A 221 -3.73 -16.71 0.82
N THR A 222 -4.97 -16.23 0.84
CA THR A 222 -6.05 -16.73 1.70
C THR A 222 -6.88 -17.85 1.05
N GLY A 223 -6.51 -18.24 -0.17
CA GLY A 223 -7.18 -19.31 -0.93
C GLY A 223 -6.69 -20.71 -0.56
N GLU A 224 -7.40 -21.72 -1.04
CA GLU A 224 -7.22 -23.13 -0.69
C GLU A 224 -5.83 -23.68 -1.03
N LYS A 225 -5.16 -23.16 -2.07
CA LYS A 225 -3.83 -23.63 -2.48
C LYS A 225 -2.68 -22.76 -1.94
N SER A 226 -2.94 -22.02 -0.86
CA SER A 226 -1.93 -21.23 -0.17
C SER A 226 -0.78 -22.10 0.35
N GLU A 227 0.42 -21.53 0.35
CA GLU A 227 1.60 -22.11 1.01
C GLU A 227 1.75 -21.61 2.47
N ALA A 228 0.81 -20.81 2.97
CA ALA A 228 0.76 -20.41 4.38
C ALA A 228 0.57 -21.64 5.29
N PHE A 229 1.22 -21.64 6.45
CA PHE A 229 1.06 -22.68 7.45
C PHE A 229 -0.34 -22.67 8.08
N SER A 230 -0.95 -21.50 8.21
CA SER A 230 -2.28 -21.33 8.80
C SER A 230 -3.09 -20.25 8.08
N ALA A 231 -4.06 -20.69 7.26
CA ALA A 231 -4.99 -19.79 6.58
C ALA A 231 -5.81 -18.95 7.59
N LYS A 232 -6.18 -19.53 8.74
CA LYS A 232 -6.90 -18.82 9.80
C LYS A 232 -6.05 -17.68 10.39
N ALA A 233 -4.78 -17.94 10.72
CA ALA A 233 -3.90 -16.92 11.26
C ALA A 233 -3.61 -15.83 10.21
N LEU A 234 -3.49 -16.22 8.94
CA LEU A 234 -3.33 -15.26 7.85
C LEU A 234 -4.54 -14.34 7.70
N LEU A 235 -5.76 -14.87 7.78
CA LEU A 235 -6.98 -14.06 7.77
C LEU A 235 -7.03 -13.07 8.94
N GLN A 236 -6.64 -13.52 10.14
CA GLN A 236 -6.55 -12.64 11.32
C GLN A 236 -5.49 -11.55 11.14
N PHE A 237 -4.35 -11.88 10.52
CA PHE A 237 -3.32 -10.92 10.17
C PHE A 237 -3.85 -9.88 9.16
N MET A 238 -4.50 -10.32 8.08
CA MET A 238 -5.04 -9.43 7.05
C MET A 238 -6.11 -8.50 7.61
N GLN A 239 -7.01 -9.03 8.44
CA GLN A 239 -8.01 -8.24 9.15
C GLN A 239 -7.34 -7.19 10.05
N HIS A 240 -6.37 -7.60 10.87
CA HIS A 240 -5.65 -6.69 11.74
C HIS A 240 -4.96 -5.57 10.96
N ALA A 241 -4.30 -5.88 9.84
CA ALA A 241 -3.64 -4.89 9.00
C ALA A 241 -4.66 -3.91 8.40
N ASN A 242 -5.77 -4.39 7.84
CA ASN A 242 -6.81 -3.53 7.27
C ASN A 242 -7.49 -2.63 8.32
N GLU A 243 -7.62 -3.09 9.57
CA GLU A 243 -8.26 -2.34 10.65
C GLU A 243 -7.32 -1.34 11.35
N THR A 244 -6.00 -1.46 11.17
CA THR A 244 -5.03 -0.67 11.95
C THR A 244 -4.04 0.09 11.09
N ASN A 245 -3.25 -0.61 10.26
CA ASN A 245 -2.28 0.00 9.37
C ASN A 245 -1.90 -0.97 8.24
N ASP A 246 -2.14 -0.55 7.00
CA ASP A 246 -1.90 -1.36 5.81
C ASP A 246 -0.41 -1.55 5.50
N ILE A 247 0.48 -0.74 6.11
CA ILE A 247 1.93 -0.93 6.06
C ILE A 247 2.35 -2.34 6.50
N PHE A 248 1.56 -2.98 7.37
CA PHE A 248 1.81 -4.35 7.80
C PHE A 248 1.72 -5.33 6.62
N ILE A 249 0.84 -5.08 5.64
CA ILE A 249 0.73 -5.88 4.42
C ILE A 249 2.02 -5.78 3.61
N LEU A 250 2.59 -4.58 3.48
CA LEU A 250 3.87 -4.36 2.81
C LEU A 250 5.01 -5.06 3.57
N ALA A 251 5.01 -4.96 4.91
CA ALA A 251 6.00 -5.64 5.74
C ALA A 251 5.92 -7.17 5.61
N ALA A 252 4.70 -7.73 5.54
CA ALA A 252 4.48 -9.14 5.26
C ALA A 252 4.99 -9.55 3.87
N LYS A 253 4.76 -8.73 2.84
CA LYS A 253 5.30 -8.96 1.49
C LYS A 253 6.83 -9.00 1.49
N ALA A 254 7.50 -8.12 2.24
CA ALA A 254 8.96 -8.11 2.35
C ALA A 254 9.53 -9.38 3.01
N ILE A 255 8.87 -9.86 4.09
CA ILE A 255 9.23 -11.12 4.75
C ILE A 255 8.99 -12.31 3.82
N ALA A 256 7.80 -12.42 3.23
CA ALA A 256 7.44 -13.48 2.30
C ALA A 256 8.40 -13.53 1.10
N TYR A 257 8.75 -12.37 0.57
CA TYR A 257 9.71 -12.23 -0.52
C TYR A 257 11.10 -12.77 -0.16
N THR A 258 11.59 -12.44 1.03
CA THR A 258 12.90 -12.92 1.47
C THR A 258 12.88 -14.43 1.70
N ILE A 259 11.81 -14.98 2.29
CA ILE A 259 11.63 -16.42 2.49
C ILE A 259 11.62 -17.15 1.15
N LEU A 260 10.81 -16.72 0.18
CA LEU A 260 10.71 -17.38 -1.13
C LEU A 260 12.01 -17.28 -1.93
N ARG A 261 12.69 -16.12 -1.88
CA ARG A 261 14.00 -15.93 -2.50
C ARG A 261 15.08 -16.81 -1.86
N TYR A 262 15.07 -16.95 -0.53
CA TYR A 262 15.94 -17.87 0.20
C TYR A 262 15.69 -19.32 -0.23
N ARG A 263 14.44 -19.78 -0.21
CA ARG A 263 14.05 -21.15 -0.62
C ARG A 263 14.49 -21.46 -2.05
N LYS A 264 14.28 -20.53 -2.98
CA LYS A 264 14.71 -20.67 -4.38
C LYS A 264 16.24 -20.76 -4.51
N SER A 265 16.97 -19.88 -3.82
CA SER A 265 18.43 -19.86 -3.86
C SER A 265 19.03 -21.14 -3.26
N LYS A 266 18.45 -21.61 -2.14
CA LYS A 266 18.79 -22.88 -1.50
C LYS A 266 18.54 -24.07 -2.43
N ALA A 267 17.38 -24.15 -3.08
CA ALA A 267 17.06 -25.24 -4.01
C ALA A 267 18.05 -25.29 -5.19
N ASN A 268 18.40 -24.12 -5.76
CA ASN A 268 19.39 -24.03 -6.83
C ASN A 268 20.78 -24.49 -6.35
N PHE A 269 21.19 -24.04 -5.16
CA PHE A 269 22.46 -24.42 -4.55
C PHE A 269 22.55 -25.93 -4.32
N LEU A 270 21.53 -26.53 -3.72
CA LEU A 270 21.46 -27.98 -3.49
C LEU A 270 21.52 -28.79 -4.78
N THR A 271 20.90 -28.30 -5.86
CA THR A 271 20.97 -28.96 -7.17
C THR A 271 22.39 -28.96 -7.75
N SER A 272 23.20 -27.95 -7.42
CA SER A 272 24.58 -27.80 -7.90
C SER A 272 25.63 -28.52 -7.04
N CYS A 273 25.34 -28.83 -5.78
CA CYS A 273 26.27 -29.44 -4.85
C CYS A 273 26.24 -30.97 -4.90
N LYS A 274 27.41 -31.61 -5.05
CA LYS A 274 27.58 -33.07 -5.02
C LYS A 274 27.99 -33.63 -3.64
N GLU A 275 28.16 -32.76 -2.65
CA GLU A 275 28.64 -33.09 -1.30
C GLU A 275 27.48 -33.33 -0.32
N ASP A 276 27.82 -33.72 0.92
CA ASP A 276 26.87 -33.89 2.02
C ASP A 276 26.10 -32.58 2.30
N ALA A 277 24.84 -32.57 1.87
CA ALA A 277 23.96 -31.41 1.88
C ALA A 277 23.80 -30.79 3.28
N ALA A 278 23.83 -31.59 4.36
CA ALA A 278 23.59 -31.09 5.71
C ALA A 278 24.73 -30.20 6.20
N ARG A 279 25.98 -30.65 6.02
CA ARG A 279 27.17 -29.92 6.48
C ARG A 279 27.45 -28.67 5.64
N VAL A 280 27.10 -28.71 4.36
CA VAL A 280 27.20 -27.56 3.48
C VAL A 280 26.11 -26.53 3.84
N MET A 281 24.88 -26.95 4.14
CA MET A 281 23.79 -26.03 4.46
C MET A 281 24.09 -25.13 5.66
N ASP A 282 24.66 -25.68 6.73
CA ASP A 282 24.98 -24.91 7.95
C ASP A 282 25.96 -23.76 7.69
N LYS A 283 26.90 -23.96 6.75
CA LYS A 283 27.87 -22.93 6.34
C LYS A 283 27.28 -21.85 5.44
N PHE A 284 26.32 -22.22 4.60
CA PHE A 284 25.77 -21.33 3.55
C PHE A 284 24.40 -20.75 3.90
N HIS A 285 23.79 -21.17 5.02
CA HIS A 285 22.50 -20.69 5.50
C HIS A 285 22.45 -19.15 5.58
N MET A 286 23.32 -18.54 6.40
CA MET A 286 23.35 -17.09 6.57
C MET A 286 23.75 -16.33 5.29
N PRO A 287 24.78 -16.73 4.52
CA PRO A 287 25.07 -16.12 3.22
C PRO A 287 23.89 -16.13 2.24
N LEU A 288 23.15 -17.24 2.16
CA LEU A 288 21.96 -17.34 1.30
C LEU A 288 20.84 -16.41 1.80
N LEU A 289 20.63 -16.33 3.11
CA LEU A 289 19.63 -15.45 3.70
C LEU A 289 19.98 -13.97 3.48
N LEU A 290 21.26 -13.59 3.64
CA LEU A 290 21.73 -12.23 3.36
C LEU A 290 21.56 -11.84 1.88
N GLU A 291 21.84 -12.76 0.95
CA GLU A 291 21.61 -12.50 -0.49
C GLU A 291 20.12 -12.44 -0.84
N ALA A 292 19.26 -13.17 -0.11
CA ALA A 292 17.82 -13.04 -0.24
C ALA A 292 17.32 -11.68 0.31
N TRP A 293 17.88 -11.24 1.44
CA TRP A 293 17.56 -9.97 2.10
C TRP A 293 18.14 -8.73 1.40
N LYS A 294 19.09 -8.92 0.48
CA LYS A 294 19.86 -7.84 -0.14
C LYS A 294 19.03 -6.66 -0.69
N PRO A 295 17.89 -6.86 -1.39
CA PRO A 295 17.08 -5.73 -1.84
C PRO A 295 16.58 -4.85 -0.68
N ILE A 296 16.32 -5.45 0.48
CA ILE A 296 15.90 -4.75 1.69
C ILE A 296 17.08 -4.13 2.45
N SER A 297 18.25 -4.76 2.36
CA SER A 297 19.47 -4.29 3.03
C SER A 297 19.90 -2.88 2.57
N VAL A 298 19.64 -2.51 1.31
CA VAL A 298 20.03 -1.21 0.74
C VAL A 298 19.04 -0.07 1.00
N GLY A 299 17.84 -0.39 1.51
CA GLY A 299 16.83 0.60 1.91
C GLY A 299 17.24 1.36 3.18
N HIS A 300 16.95 2.66 3.21
CA HIS A 300 17.09 3.43 4.45
C HIS A 300 15.99 3.00 5.42
N LYS A 301 16.38 2.53 6.60
CA LYS A 301 15.47 1.92 7.57
C LYS A 301 15.83 2.32 8.99
N ARG A 302 14.79 2.55 9.79
CA ARG A 302 14.83 2.74 11.25
C ARG A 302 13.65 1.99 11.84
N ARG A 303 13.64 1.75 13.16
CA ARG A 303 12.47 1.18 13.81
C ARG A 303 11.30 2.14 13.69
N TRP A 304 10.13 1.60 13.34
CA TRP A 304 8.92 2.40 13.14
C TRP A 304 8.59 3.30 14.32
N TRP A 305 8.59 2.75 15.54
CA TRP A 305 8.34 3.54 16.74
C TRP A 305 9.40 4.62 16.97
N GLU A 306 10.60 4.55 16.40
CA GLU A 306 11.61 5.61 16.53
C GLU A 306 11.49 6.70 15.46
N CYS A 307 10.72 6.47 14.38
CA CYS A 307 10.69 7.37 13.23
C CYS A 307 9.31 7.84 12.77
N ILE A 308 8.22 7.20 13.22
CA ILE A 308 6.86 7.69 12.95
C ILE A 308 6.70 9.11 13.53
N ALA A 309 5.98 9.98 12.82
CA ALA A 309 5.68 11.31 13.31
C ALA A 309 4.80 11.23 14.57
N LEU A 310 4.99 12.15 15.52
CA LEU A 310 4.06 12.30 16.63
C LEU A 310 2.80 12.99 16.09
N PRO A 311 1.59 12.40 16.26
CA PRO A 311 0.35 13.04 15.86
C PRO A 311 0.13 14.37 16.60
N GLU A 312 -0.56 15.32 15.97
CA GLU A 312 -0.81 16.66 16.55
C GLU A 312 -1.66 16.61 17.82
N ASP A 313 -2.48 15.56 17.97
CA ASP A 313 -3.36 15.32 19.10
C ASP A 313 -2.68 14.62 20.29
N VAL A 314 -1.41 14.23 20.16
CA VAL A 314 -0.62 13.64 21.25
C VAL A 314 0.24 14.71 21.92
N ASP A 315 0.05 14.90 23.23
CA ASP A 315 0.90 15.79 24.03
C ASP A 315 2.36 15.31 23.97
N PRO A 316 3.36 16.17 23.67
CA PRO A 316 4.77 15.82 23.72
C PRO A 316 5.21 15.16 25.05
N SER A 317 4.53 15.41 26.18
CA SER A 317 4.82 14.72 27.44
C SER A 317 4.50 13.23 27.40
N ASP A 318 3.59 12.81 26.53
CA ASP A 318 3.10 11.43 26.39
C ASP A 318 3.77 10.68 25.23
N GLU A 319 4.79 11.27 24.58
CA GLU A 319 5.49 10.64 23.46
C GLU A 319 5.96 9.22 23.81
N ALA A 320 6.53 8.99 25.00
CA ALA A 320 6.98 7.67 25.41
C ALA A 320 5.85 6.62 25.44
N GLY A 321 4.64 7.03 25.83
CA GLY A 321 3.43 6.19 25.82
C GLY A 321 3.03 5.82 24.39
N PHE A 322 2.89 6.82 23.52
CA PHE A 322 2.59 6.62 22.10
C PHE A 322 3.59 5.68 21.42
N ARG A 323 4.90 5.89 21.64
CA ARG A 323 5.97 5.07 21.05
C ARG A 323 5.88 3.61 21.51
N MET A 324 5.48 3.38 22.76
CA MET A 324 5.26 2.04 23.31
C MET A 324 4.02 1.38 22.68
N GLU A 325 2.93 2.11 22.50
CA GLU A 325 1.71 1.61 21.82
C GLU A 325 2.00 1.21 20.37
N ILE A 326 2.74 2.03 19.62
CA ILE A 326 3.18 1.70 18.25
C ILE A 326 4.04 0.43 18.23
N LYS A 327 4.94 0.26 19.21
CA LYS A 327 5.76 -0.95 19.36
C LYS A 327 4.89 -2.18 19.69
N GLU A 328 3.90 -2.05 20.57
CA GLU A 328 2.93 -3.11 20.90
C GLU A 328 2.08 -3.52 19.69
N LEU A 329 1.63 -2.53 18.91
CA LEU A 329 0.88 -2.75 17.68
C LEU A 329 1.69 -3.53 16.65
N ALA A 330 2.94 -3.12 16.40
CA ALA A 330 3.85 -3.85 15.51
C ALA A 330 4.10 -5.28 16.00
N PHE A 331 4.24 -5.49 17.31
CA PHE A 331 4.46 -6.82 17.88
C PHE A 331 3.23 -7.73 17.74
N LYS A 332 2.03 -7.21 17.98
CA LYS A 332 0.78 -7.94 17.76
C LYS A 332 0.65 -8.39 16.29
N SER A 333 0.89 -7.47 15.36
CA SER A 333 0.91 -7.75 13.92
C SER A 333 1.92 -8.84 13.56
N LEU A 334 3.15 -8.74 14.10
CA LEU A 334 4.19 -9.75 13.90
C LEU A 334 3.81 -11.13 14.43
N GLN A 335 3.15 -11.22 15.60
CA GLN A 335 2.71 -12.52 16.13
C GLN A 335 1.68 -13.20 15.22
N LEU A 336 0.74 -12.43 14.66
CA LEU A 336 -0.24 -12.95 13.70
C LEU A 336 0.44 -13.42 12.42
N LEU A 337 1.35 -12.63 11.86
CA LEU A 337 2.10 -12.99 10.67
C LEU A 337 2.96 -14.23 10.90
N LYS A 338 3.66 -14.31 12.03
CA LYS A 338 4.45 -15.48 12.44
C LYS A 338 3.56 -16.72 12.53
N ALA A 339 2.40 -16.64 13.16
CA ALA A 339 1.47 -17.76 13.23
C ALA A 339 0.97 -18.23 11.85
N ALA A 340 0.99 -17.33 10.85
CA ALA A 340 0.56 -17.62 9.48
C ALA A 340 1.65 -18.25 8.60
N ILE A 341 2.88 -17.70 8.62
CA ILE A 341 3.91 -18.00 7.60
C ILE A 341 5.31 -18.30 8.17
N PHE A 342 5.43 -18.64 9.47
CA PHE A 342 6.73 -18.88 10.08
C PHE A 342 7.57 -19.93 9.33
N ASP A 343 8.80 -19.54 9.00
CA ASP A 343 9.81 -20.41 8.44
C ASP A 343 10.98 -20.52 9.42
N LYS A 344 11.27 -21.75 9.88
CA LYS A 344 12.31 -22.01 10.88
C LYS A 344 13.71 -21.63 10.38
N GLU A 345 13.98 -21.80 9.09
CA GLU A 345 15.26 -21.43 8.51
C GLU A 345 15.38 -19.91 8.39
N CYS A 346 14.27 -19.20 8.24
CA CYS A 346 14.25 -17.73 8.22
C CYS A 346 13.80 -17.12 9.55
N GLU A 347 13.98 -17.84 10.68
CA GLU A 347 13.53 -17.40 12.02
C GLU A 347 13.93 -15.95 12.37
N PRO A 348 15.15 -15.45 12.05
CA PRO A 348 15.53 -14.06 12.34
C PRO A 348 14.61 -13.00 11.71
N LEU A 349 13.94 -13.30 10.59
CA LEU A 349 13.01 -12.36 9.93
C LEU A 349 11.75 -12.10 10.77
N PHE A 350 11.43 -12.97 11.73
CA PHE A 350 10.30 -12.83 12.64
C PHE A 350 10.70 -12.22 14.00
N SER A 351 11.81 -11.47 14.03
CA SER A 351 12.18 -10.60 15.14
C SER A 351 11.38 -9.29 15.10
N LEU A 352 11.09 -8.72 16.27
CA LEU A 352 10.44 -7.42 16.34
C LEU A 352 11.36 -6.33 15.81
N ASP A 353 12.67 -6.50 16.00
CA ASP A 353 13.66 -5.56 15.48
C ASP A 353 13.68 -5.52 13.94
N ILE A 354 13.74 -6.67 13.25
CA ILE A 354 13.65 -6.71 11.79
C ILE A 354 12.30 -6.17 11.31
N TYR A 355 11.20 -6.61 11.91
CA TYR A 355 9.86 -6.20 11.49
C TYR A 355 9.66 -4.69 11.65
N GLY A 356 10.07 -4.13 12.78
CA GLY A 356 10.03 -2.69 13.05
C GLY A 356 10.88 -1.88 12.06
N HIS A 357 12.03 -2.40 11.61
CA HIS A 357 12.85 -1.76 10.59
C HIS A 357 12.22 -1.83 9.19
N ILE A 358 11.54 -2.93 8.83
CA ILE A 358 10.82 -3.03 7.57
C ILE A 358 9.67 -2.01 7.55
N ILE A 359 8.91 -1.92 8.65
CA ILE A 359 7.82 -0.95 8.75
C ILE A 359 8.36 0.48 8.71
N GLY A 360 9.36 0.81 9.52
CA GLY A 360 9.89 2.17 9.55
C GLY A 360 10.60 2.58 8.25
N MET A 361 11.14 1.62 7.49
CA MET A 361 11.58 1.88 6.13
C MET A 361 10.42 2.26 5.22
N PHE A 362 9.29 1.57 5.33
CA PHE A 362 8.11 1.90 4.54
C PHE A 362 7.47 3.22 4.97
N GLU A 363 7.53 3.57 6.26
CA GLU A 363 7.13 4.88 6.79
C GLU A 363 8.00 6.01 6.21
N LEU A 364 9.33 5.83 6.24
CA LEU A 364 10.29 6.85 5.85
C LEU A 364 10.44 7.03 4.33
N ASN A 365 10.01 6.04 3.55
CA ASN A 365 10.14 6.03 2.09
C ASN A 365 8.77 5.95 1.39
N ASN A 366 7.66 6.16 2.10
CA ASN A 366 6.32 6.07 1.51
C ASN A 366 6.16 7.11 0.40
N LEU A 367 5.64 6.67 -0.75
CA LEU A 367 5.29 7.52 -1.88
C LEU A 367 3.83 7.21 -2.23
N ASP A 368 2.95 8.20 -2.10
CA ASP A 368 1.56 8.05 -2.53
C ASP A 368 1.49 7.95 -4.06
N LEU A 369 0.81 6.91 -4.56
CA LEU A 369 0.51 6.78 -5.97
C LEU A 369 -0.88 7.31 -6.26
N VAL A 370 -0.96 8.36 -7.04
CA VAL A 370 -2.20 8.83 -7.64
C VAL A 370 -2.34 8.20 -9.02
N VAL A 371 -3.28 7.26 -9.16
CA VAL A 371 -3.64 6.73 -10.48
C VAL A 371 -4.71 7.63 -11.06
N ALA A 372 -4.41 8.27 -12.19
CA ALA A 372 -5.36 9.13 -12.89
C ALA A 372 -6.66 8.36 -13.21
N SER A 373 -7.79 8.93 -12.79
CA SER A 373 -9.11 8.42 -13.17
C SER A 373 -9.26 8.54 -14.70
N PRO A 374 -9.73 7.50 -15.39
CA PRO A 374 -9.94 7.56 -16.84
C PRO A 374 -11.14 8.47 -17.18
N GLN A 375 -10.94 9.80 -17.27
CA GLN A 375 -11.91 10.70 -17.91
C GLN A 375 -11.25 11.86 -18.65
N GLU A 376 -11.47 11.93 -19.97
CA GLU A 376 -12.20 13.02 -20.64
C GLU A 376 -12.86 12.48 -21.94
N GLU A 377 -14.07 12.97 -22.24
CA GLU A 377 -14.92 12.71 -23.44
C GLU A 377 -15.89 11.50 -23.48
N ALA A 378 -16.92 11.47 -22.62
CA ALA A 378 -18.15 10.69 -22.85
C ALA A 378 -19.38 11.23 -22.08
N LYS A 379 -20.01 12.33 -22.55
CA LYS A 379 -21.01 13.09 -21.73
C LYS A 379 -22.49 13.01 -22.14
N LYS A 380 -22.92 12.13 -23.07
CA LYS A 380 -24.36 12.13 -23.48
C LYS A 380 -25.15 10.85 -23.27
N VAL A 381 -24.52 9.68 -23.28
CA VAL A 381 -25.22 8.39 -23.05
C VAL A 381 -24.78 7.73 -21.74
N SER A 382 -23.58 8.03 -21.25
CA SER A 382 -23.08 7.58 -19.95
C SER A 382 -23.64 8.38 -18.77
N GLN A 383 -24.39 9.46 -19.04
CA GLN A 383 -24.82 10.44 -18.03
C GLN A 383 -25.62 9.82 -16.87
N PRO A 384 -26.57 8.88 -17.07
CA PRO A 384 -27.28 8.25 -15.96
C PRO A 384 -26.36 7.44 -15.03
N TYR A 385 -25.33 6.79 -15.58
CA TYR A 385 -24.34 6.05 -14.80
C TYR A 385 -23.39 7.01 -14.05
N LEU A 386 -22.98 8.10 -14.70
CA LEU A 386 -22.17 9.15 -14.07
C LEU A 386 -22.95 9.87 -12.97
N ASP A 387 -24.24 10.13 -13.17
CA ASP A 387 -25.13 10.73 -12.16
C ASP A 387 -25.36 9.79 -10.97
N ALA A 388 -25.38 8.47 -11.19
CA ALA A 388 -25.48 7.47 -10.12
C ALA A 388 -24.19 7.37 -9.28
N LEU A 389 -23.02 7.49 -9.93
CA LEU A 389 -21.72 7.46 -9.26
C LEU A 389 -21.45 8.75 -8.43
N GLY A 390 -22.11 9.86 -8.77
CA GLY A 390 -22.03 11.14 -8.09
C GLY A 390 -20.71 11.91 -8.33
N ASP A 391 -20.64 13.13 -7.81
CA ASP A 391 -19.48 14.04 -8.00
C ASP A 391 -18.18 13.48 -7.37
N GLU A 392 -18.29 12.54 -6.42
CA GLU A 392 -17.19 11.80 -5.78
C GLU A 392 -16.47 10.83 -6.74
N TYR A 393 -17.02 10.54 -7.92
CA TYR A 393 -16.35 9.74 -8.95
C TYR A 393 -15.19 10.47 -9.63
N ALA A 394 -15.17 11.81 -9.57
CA ALA A 394 -14.11 12.64 -10.12
C ALA A 394 -12.88 12.74 -9.20
N VAL A 395 -12.94 12.17 -7.99
CA VAL A 395 -11.83 12.16 -7.03
C VAL A 395 -10.91 10.97 -7.34
N SER A 396 -9.60 11.21 -7.40
CA SER A 396 -8.58 10.20 -7.67
C SER A 396 -8.55 9.08 -6.62
N CYS A 397 -8.28 7.83 -7.05
CA CYS A 397 -8.06 6.68 -6.16
C CYS A 397 -6.77 6.91 -5.32
N GLU A 398 -6.83 6.81 -3.98
CA GLU A 398 -5.72 7.00 -3.03
C GLU A 398 -5.12 5.65 -2.58
N GLY A 399 -3.90 5.31 -3.03
CA GLY A 399 -3.24 4.05 -2.71
C GLY A 399 -1.95 4.24 -1.92
N MET A 400 -1.74 3.48 -0.84
CA MET A 400 -0.44 3.37 -0.16
C MET A 400 0.42 2.27 -0.79
N HIS A 401 1.64 2.64 -1.21
CA HIS A 401 2.60 1.76 -1.88
C HIS A 401 3.99 1.94 -1.27
N ASN A 402 4.88 0.96 -1.44
CA ASN A 402 6.27 1.17 -1.07
C ASN A 402 7.27 0.77 -2.15
N PHE A 403 7.73 1.77 -2.87
CA PHE A 403 8.84 1.65 -3.80
C PHE A 403 10.16 1.51 -3.05
N TYR A 404 11.01 0.61 -3.54
CA TYR A 404 12.45 0.77 -3.35
C TYR A 404 12.95 1.58 -4.53
N TRP A 405 13.20 2.86 -4.31
CA TRP A 405 14.01 3.76 -5.12
C TRP A 405 13.88 3.57 -6.62
N THR A 406 12.99 4.37 -7.20
CA THR A 406 13.46 5.55 -7.93
C THR A 406 12.37 6.61 -8.02
N ASP A 407 12.80 7.86 -7.82
CA ASP A 407 12.17 9.13 -8.19
C ASP A 407 11.52 10.00 -7.08
N LEU A 408 12.26 11.10 -6.80
CA LEU A 408 11.87 12.46 -6.39
C LEU A 408 11.43 12.67 -4.92
N ILE A 409 12.33 13.14 -4.05
CA ILE A 409 12.53 14.57 -3.68
C ILE A 409 11.26 15.19 -3.07
N TYR A 410 11.34 15.46 -1.76
CA TYR A 410 10.67 16.49 -0.95
C TYR A 410 9.27 17.01 -1.33
N GLN A 411 8.40 17.08 -0.31
CA GLN A 411 7.29 18.04 -0.13
C GLN A 411 6.91 18.87 -1.37
N GLN A 412 5.84 18.46 -2.06
CA GLN A 412 4.89 19.29 -2.81
C GLN A 412 3.87 18.32 -3.39
N THR A 413 2.61 18.34 -2.97
CA THR A 413 1.55 19.12 -3.65
C THR A 413 1.74 19.15 -5.18
N TRP A 414 1.10 18.24 -5.88
CA TRP A 414 0.79 18.32 -7.31
C TRP A 414 -0.64 17.76 -7.42
N LEU A 415 -1.74 18.49 -7.61
CA LEU A 415 -2.08 19.68 -8.40
C LEU A 415 -1.60 19.60 -9.85
N CYS A 416 -2.58 19.29 -10.71
CA CYS A 416 -2.57 19.29 -12.16
C CYS A 416 -1.86 20.51 -12.77
N PHE A 417 -1.16 20.29 -13.90
CA PHE A 417 -1.57 20.76 -15.23
C PHE A 417 -1.00 19.84 -16.31
#